data_AF-A0A3E4E8T7-F1
#
_entry.id   AF-A0A3E4E8T7-F1
#
_cell.length_a   1.000
_cell.length_b   1.000
_cell.length_c   1.000
_cell.angle_alpha   90.00
_cell.angle_beta   90.00
_cell.angle_gamma   90.00
#
_symmetry.space_group_name_H-M   'P 1'
#
loop_
_entity.id
_entity.type
_entity.pdbx_description
1 polymer ?
#
loop_
_entity_poly.entity_id
_entity_poly.type
_entity_poly.pdbx_seq_one_letter_code
_entity_poly.pdbx_strand_id
1 'polypeptide(L)'
;MAVLSKKQMSEEDIKLNFITPAIQPNWQGHITMETKITDGRINIKGNIVARSKPKFADYMLYLNDGKPIAVVEAKDNNHSVSHGLQQAMTYAQMMDLPFSYASNGDTFYEHDFLTGKETLIELDKFPSLEELIARYYAELNGGTLTILRPINKIVIQQGCVLHTLSLDLTPWVQK
;
A
#
# COMPACT_ATOMS: atom_id res chain seq x y z
N MET A 1 17.85 23.76 8.95
CA MET A 1 17.83 22.86 10.12
C MET A 1 16.40 22.76 10.59
N ALA A 2 15.93 21.56 10.93
CA ALA A 2 14.60 21.41 11.52
C ALA A 2 14.56 22.13 12.89
N VAL A 3 13.47 22.83 13.17
CA VAL A 3 13.30 23.64 14.39
C VAL A 3 13.18 22.74 15.64
N LEU A 4 12.76 21.49 15.45
CA LEU A 4 12.57 20.48 16.48
C LEU A 4 13.37 19.21 16.14
N SER A 5 13.79 18.47 17.17
CA SER A 5 14.31 17.11 16.97
C SER A 5 13.17 16.13 16.70
N LYS A 6 13.45 15.00 16.03
CA LYS A 6 12.44 14.01 15.63
C LYS A 6 11.60 13.48 16.81
N LYS A 7 12.20 13.32 17.99
CA LYS A 7 11.49 12.89 19.21
C LYS A 7 10.53 13.93 19.80
N GLN A 8 10.66 15.19 19.40
CA GLN A 8 9.78 16.29 19.82
C GLN A 8 8.67 16.57 18.80
N MET A 9 8.72 15.90 17.65
CA MET A 9 7.71 16.03 16.59
C MET A 9 6.49 15.19 16.92
N SER A 10 5.30 15.71 16.60
CA SER A 10 4.06 14.95 16.66
C SER A 10 4.03 13.84 15.60
N GLU A 11 3.08 12.90 15.70
CA GLU A 11 2.85 11.90 14.65
C GLU A 11 2.61 12.56 13.28
N GLU A 12 1.87 13.66 13.26
CA GLU A 12 1.57 14.43 12.05
C GLU A 12 2.81 15.11 11.46
N ASP A 13 3.69 15.63 12.30
CA ASP A 13 4.98 16.18 11.88
C ASP A 13 5.89 15.06 11.33
N ILE A 14 5.85 13.86 11.92
CA ILE A 14 6.61 12.71 11.44
C ILE A 14 6.09 12.24 10.08
N LYS A 15 4.76 12.17 9.92
CA LYS A 15 4.10 11.89 8.65
C LYS A 15 4.53 12.87 7.58
N LEU A 16 4.40 14.17 7.87
CA LEU A 16 4.72 15.24 6.92
C LEU A 16 6.19 15.25 6.50
N ASN A 17 7.12 15.12 7.44
CA ASN A 17 8.55 15.36 7.19
C ASN A 17 9.34 14.10 6.78
N PHE A 18 8.85 12.90 7.09
CA PHE A 18 9.62 11.66 6.88
C PHE A 18 8.84 10.59 6.11
N ILE A 19 7.60 10.26 6.54
CA ILE A 19 6.87 9.12 5.98
C ILE A 19 6.25 9.48 4.62
N THR A 20 5.51 10.58 4.53
CA THR A 20 4.87 11.03 3.29
C THR A 20 5.90 11.25 2.17
N PRO A 21 7.05 11.93 2.39
CA PRO A 21 8.08 12.09 1.36
C PRO A 21 8.74 10.79 0.92
N ALA A 22 8.76 9.75 1.77
CA ALA A 22 9.29 8.44 1.41
C ALA A 22 8.35 7.63 0.52
N ILE A 23 7.03 7.74 0.76
CA ILE A 23 6.03 6.95 0.03
C ILE A 23 5.61 7.64 -1.27
N GLN A 24 5.29 8.93 -1.22
CA GLN A 24 4.62 9.63 -2.32
C GLN A 24 5.35 9.58 -3.68
N PRO A 25 6.69 9.71 -3.77
CA PRO A 25 7.37 9.75 -5.06
C PRO A 25 7.09 8.52 -5.95
N ASN A 26 6.91 7.34 -5.35
CA ASN A 26 6.67 6.09 -6.08
C ASN A 26 5.18 5.68 -6.12
N TRP A 27 4.30 6.45 -5.47
CA TRP A 27 2.88 6.14 -5.27
C TRP A 27 1.95 7.30 -5.64
N GLN A 28 2.44 8.30 -6.37
CA GLN A 28 1.64 9.46 -6.77
C GLN A 28 0.42 9.03 -7.60
N GLY A 29 -0.78 9.44 -7.16
CA GLY A 29 -2.04 9.02 -7.78
C GLY A 29 -2.54 7.63 -7.35
N HIS A 30 -1.75 6.88 -6.58
CA HIS A 30 -2.03 5.51 -6.11
C HIS A 30 -2.07 5.43 -4.57
N ILE A 31 -2.31 6.54 -3.90
CA ILE A 31 -2.31 6.66 -2.45
C ILE A 31 -3.47 7.52 -1.95
N THR A 32 -4.12 7.09 -0.87
CA THR A 32 -5.04 7.93 -0.08
C THR A 32 -4.58 7.99 1.36
N MET A 33 -4.84 9.12 2.03
CA MET A 33 -4.54 9.32 3.44
C MET A 33 -5.82 9.26 4.28
N GLU A 34 -5.71 8.94 5.57
CA GLU A 34 -6.83 8.90 6.51
C GLU A 34 -8.00 8.04 6.00
N THR A 35 -7.66 6.84 5.51
CA THR A 35 -8.60 5.97 4.81
C THR A 35 -9.41 5.16 5.80
N LYS A 36 -10.74 5.23 5.71
CA LYS A 36 -11.64 4.51 6.61
C LYS A 36 -11.59 3.00 6.39
N ILE A 37 -11.27 2.26 7.44
CA ILE A 37 -11.21 0.79 7.45
C ILE A 37 -12.54 0.20 7.92
N THR A 38 -13.17 0.79 8.93
CA THR A 38 -14.48 0.33 9.42
C THR A 38 -15.42 1.46 9.81
N ASP A 39 -16.72 1.19 9.73
CA ASP A 39 -17.77 2.08 10.23
C ASP A 39 -17.93 2.05 11.76
N GLY A 40 -17.14 1.25 12.47
CA GLY A 40 -17.35 0.97 13.89
C GLY A 40 -18.39 -0.15 14.10
N ARG A 41 -18.07 -1.06 15.01
CA ARG A 41 -18.97 -2.16 15.44
C ARG A 41 -20.15 -1.61 16.23
N ILE A 42 -21.34 -2.16 15.97
CA ILE A 42 -22.54 -1.91 16.77
C ILE A 42 -22.42 -2.73 18.05
N ASN A 43 -22.47 -2.06 19.20
CA ASN A 43 -22.49 -2.64 20.52
C ASN A 43 -23.88 -2.48 21.10
N ILE A 44 -24.55 -3.60 21.39
CA ILE A 44 -25.85 -3.62 22.05
C ILE A 44 -25.62 -4.05 23.50
N LYS A 45 -25.95 -3.19 24.46
CA LYS A 45 -25.89 -3.51 25.89
C LYS A 45 -27.23 -3.17 26.54
N GLY A 46 -28.05 -4.20 26.79
CA GLY A 46 -29.44 -4.01 27.21
C GLY A 46 -30.25 -3.31 26.12
N ASN A 47 -30.95 -2.22 26.47
CA ASN A 47 -31.73 -1.41 25.52
C ASN A 47 -30.93 -0.28 24.85
N ILE A 48 -29.61 -0.19 25.10
CA ILE A 48 -28.75 0.87 24.56
C ILE A 48 -28.00 0.32 23.35
N VAL A 49 -28.18 0.99 22.20
CA VAL A 49 -27.40 0.77 20.98
C VAL A 49 -26.34 1.85 20.90
N ALA A 50 -25.06 1.46 20.95
CA ALA A 50 -23.93 2.36 20.78
C ALA A 50 -23.03 1.84 19.66
N ARG A 51 -22.40 2.73 18.87
CA ARG A 51 -21.42 2.35 17.86
C ARG A 51 -20.02 2.63 18.40
N SER A 52 -19.11 1.68 18.25
CA SER A 52 -17.68 1.95 18.50
C SER A 52 -17.15 2.93 17.46
N LYS A 53 -16.04 3.60 17.78
CA LYS A 53 -15.44 4.58 16.86
C LYS A 53 -14.99 3.88 15.56
N PRO A 54 -15.20 4.52 14.40
CA PRO A 54 -14.63 4.06 13.14
C PRO A 54 -13.11 3.99 13.25
N LYS A 55 -12.52 3.06 12.49
CA LYS A 55 -11.07 2.90 12.39
C LYS A 55 -10.61 3.47 11.05
N PHE A 56 -9.48 4.14 11.07
CA PHE A 56 -8.83 4.73 9.90
C PHE A 56 -7.38 4.25 9.84
N ALA A 57 -6.86 4.13 8.62
CA ALA A 57 -5.45 3.96 8.36
C ALA A 57 -4.82 5.25 7.86
N ASP A 58 -3.57 5.49 8.25
CA ASP A 58 -2.85 6.72 7.86
C ASP A 58 -2.66 6.79 6.35
N TYR A 59 -2.24 5.68 5.71
CA TYR A 59 -2.11 5.58 4.27
C TYR A 59 -2.67 4.26 3.75
N MET A 60 -3.34 4.34 2.60
CA MET A 60 -3.77 3.19 1.81
C MET A 60 -3.15 3.29 0.42
N LEU A 61 -2.57 2.19 -0.04
CA LEU A 61 -1.85 2.10 -1.31
C LEU A 61 -2.61 1.21 -2.30
N TYR A 62 -2.73 1.68 -3.54
CA TYR A 62 -3.62 1.08 -4.53
C TYR A 62 -2.86 0.61 -5.76
N LEU A 63 -3.22 -0.58 -6.24
CA LEU A 63 -2.76 -1.06 -7.54
C LEU A 63 -3.41 -0.24 -8.67
N ASN A 64 -4.73 -0.08 -8.58
CA ASN A 64 -5.55 0.70 -9.48
C ASN A 64 -6.83 1.15 -8.73
N ASP A 65 -7.68 1.90 -9.43
CA ASP A 65 -8.95 2.36 -8.89
C ASP A 65 -9.75 1.21 -8.26
N GLY A 66 -9.96 1.31 -6.95
CA GLY A 66 -10.75 0.35 -6.17
C GLY A 66 -10.03 -0.92 -5.71
N LYS A 67 -8.72 -1.11 -5.99
CA LYS A 67 -7.96 -2.26 -5.49
C LYS A 67 -6.81 -1.83 -4.57
N PRO A 68 -7.05 -1.73 -3.25
CA PRO A 68 -5.98 -1.54 -2.29
C PRO A 68 -5.10 -2.79 -2.23
N ILE A 69 -3.79 -2.59 -2.06
CA ILE A 69 -2.80 -3.67 -1.93
C ILE A 69 -1.91 -3.53 -0.70
N ALA A 70 -1.87 -2.35 -0.07
CA ALA A 70 -1.14 -2.19 1.18
C ALA A 70 -1.71 -1.11 2.07
N VAL A 71 -1.48 -1.25 3.36
CA VAL A 71 -1.80 -0.26 4.39
C VAL A 71 -0.54 0.15 5.12
N VAL A 72 -0.43 1.44 5.48
CA VAL A 72 0.67 1.96 6.28
C VAL A 72 0.12 2.67 7.51
N GLU A 73 0.63 2.30 8.69
CA GLU A 73 0.40 3.01 9.95
C GLU A 73 1.62 3.84 10.34
N ALA A 74 1.37 5.08 10.72
CA ALA A 74 2.38 5.99 11.24
C ALA A 74 2.33 6.03 12.77
N LYS A 75 3.48 6.34 13.37
CA LYS A 75 3.61 6.68 14.78
C LYS A 75 4.58 7.84 14.93
N ASP A 76 4.50 8.55 16.06
CA ASP A 76 5.59 9.43 16.46
C ASP A 76 6.88 8.63 16.75
N ASN A 77 8.01 9.33 16.79
CA ASN A 77 9.32 8.70 16.92
C ASN A 77 9.62 8.12 18.32
N ASN A 78 8.79 8.39 19.33
CA ASN A 78 8.94 7.82 20.66
C ASN A 78 8.28 6.43 20.77
N HIS A 79 7.40 6.07 19.85
CA HIS A 79 6.76 4.77 19.81
C HIS A 79 7.58 3.74 19.04
N SER A 80 7.50 2.49 19.49
CA SER A 80 8.08 1.35 18.79
C SER A 80 7.30 1.07 17.50
N VAL A 81 8.02 0.79 16.41
CA VAL A 81 7.42 0.43 15.11
C VAL A 81 6.56 -0.84 15.22
N SER A 82 6.91 -1.77 16.11
CA SER A 82 6.15 -3.01 16.35
C SER A 82 4.70 -2.78 16.82
N HIS A 83 4.43 -1.69 17.55
CA HIS A 83 3.07 -1.38 17.98
C HIS A 83 2.21 -0.93 16.78
N GLY A 84 2.77 -0.08 15.91
CA GLY A 84 2.15 0.27 14.64
C GLY A 84 1.97 -0.94 13.73
N LEU A 85 2.93 -1.87 13.71
CA LEU A 85 2.86 -3.04 12.83
C LEU A 85 1.68 -3.95 13.18
N GLN A 86 1.40 -4.20 14.46
CA GLN A 86 0.23 -4.99 14.86
C GLN A 86 -1.09 -4.36 14.42
N GLN A 87 -1.17 -3.03 14.48
CA GLN A 87 -2.32 -2.29 13.97
C GLN A 87 -2.45 -2.40 12.44
N ALA A 88 -1.35 -2.21 11.71
CA ALA A 88 -1.29 -2.33 10.26
C ALA A 88 -1.67 -3.74 9.80
N MET A 89 -1.14 -4.79 10.43
CA MET A 89 -1.50 -6.18 10.15
C MET A 89 -2.98 -6.45 10.41
N THR A 90 -3.53 -5.92 11.50
CA THR A 90 -4.97 -6.05 11.79
C THR A 90 -5.80 -5.43 10.66
N TYR A 91 -5.42 -4.25 10.16
CA TYR A 91 -6.14 -3.58 9.08
C TYR A 91 -5.99 -4.32 7.75
N ALA A 92 -4.79 -4.80 7.43
CA ALA A 92 -4.54 -5.61 6.25
C ALA A 92 -5.38 -6.89 6.26
N GLN A 93 -5.44 -7.62 7.37
CA GLN A 93 -6.28 -8.80 7.50
C GLN A 93 -7.78 -8.48 7.35
N MET A 94 -8.24 -7.35 7.88
CA MET A 94 -9.64 -6.94 7.76
C MET A 94 -10.05 -6.58 6.32
N MET A 95 -9.08 -6.17 5.51
CA MET A 95 -9.29 -5.74 4.12
C MET A 95 -8.72 -6.73 3.09
N ASP A 96 -8.19 -7.87 3.53
CA ASP A 96 -7.53 -8.87 2.69
C ASP A 96 -6.37 -8.30 1.85
N LEU A 97 -5.53 -7.47 2.48
CA LEU A 97 -4.40 -6.81 1.82
C LEU A 97 -3.13 -7.69 1.91
N PRO A 98 -2.36 -7.82 0.82
CA PRO A 98 -1.15 -8.63 0.80
C PRO A 98 0.02 -8.03 1.59
N PHE A 99 0.06 -6.72 1.81
CA PHE A 99 1.17 -6.07 2.50
C PHE A 99 0.68 -5.13 3.59
N SER A 100 1.40 -5.07 4.70
CA SER A 100 1.18 -4.08 5.75
C SER A 100 2.51 -3.48 6.21
N TYR A 101 2.47 -2.19 6.54
CA TYR A 101 3.66 -1.44 6.94
C TYR A 101 3.37 -0.60 8.19
N ALA A 102 4.41 -0.39 8.98
CA ALA A 102 4.40 0.63 10.03
C ALA A 102 5.69 1.45 10.01
N SER A 103 5.62 2.72 10.39
CA SER A 103 6.80 3.59 10.50
C SER A 103 6.68 4.59 11.63
N ASN A 104 7.81 4.91 12.24
CA ASN A 104 7.97 5.98 13.23
C ASN A 104 8.87 7.13 12.70
N GLY A 105 9.09 7.16 11.38
CA GLY A 105 9.92 8.15 10.69
C GLY A 105 11.42 7.84 10.63
N ASP A 106 11.92 6.77 11.27
CA ASP A 106 13.30 6.31 11.08
C ASP A 106 13.40 5.19 10.04
N THR A 107 12.51 4.21 10.13
CA THR A 107 12.45 3.04 9.24
C THR A 107 11.00 2.61 9.05
N PHE A 108 10.74 1.83 8.01
CA PHE A 108 9.52 1.05 7.88
C PHE A 108 9.74 -0.37 8.41
N TYR A 109 8.66 -0.98 8.89
CA TYR A 109 8.59 -2.41 9.14
C TYR A 109 7.47 -2.97 8.29
N GLU A 110 7.80 -3.89 7.40
CA GLU A 110 6.88 -4.62 6.52
C GLU A 110 6.49 -5.96 7.16
N HIS A 111 5.22 -6.33 7.04
CA HIS A 111 4.77 -7.71 7.09
C HIS A 111 4.14 -8.06 5.73
N ASP A 112 4.71 -9.07 5.08
CA ASP A 112 4.26 -9.62 3.80
C ASP A 112 3.39 -10.85 4.04
N PHE A 113 2.08 -10.73 3.81
CA PHE A 113 1.13 -11.82 4.01
C PHE A 113 1.24 -12.91 2.94
N LEU A 114 1.87 -12.63 1.79
CA LEU A 114 2.09 -13.62 0.74
C LEU A 114 3.15 -14.63 1.16
N THR A 115 4.23 -14.15 1.77
CA THR A 115 5.38 -14.99 2.16
C THR A 115 5.46 -15.28 3.66
N GLY A 116 4.70 -14.55 4.48
CA GLY A 116 4.75 -14.60 5.95
C GLY A 116 5.99 -13.96 6.57
N LYS A 117 6.77 -13.21 5.79
CA LYS A 117 8.03 -12.59 6.24
C LYS A 117 7.79 -11.19 6.80
N GLU A 118 8.65 -10.84 7.76
CA GLU A 118 8.69 -9.50 8.34
C GLU A 118 10.08 -8.89 8.12
N THR A 119 10.13 -7.65 7.62
CA THR A 119 11.39 -7.02 7.20
C THR A 119 11.46 -5.57 7.65
N LEU A 120 12.60 -5.16 8.20
CA LEU A 120 12.91 -3.74 8.41
C LEU A 120 13.43 -3.13 7.11
N ILE A 121 12.86 -1.99 6.73
CA ILE A 121 13.14 -1.29 5.48
C ILE A 121 13.60 0.13 5.83
N GLU A 122 14.71 0.56 5.24
CA GLU A 122 15.19 1.94 5.37
C GLU A 122 14.18 2.93 4.77
N LEU A 123 14.11 4.14 5.31
CA LEU A 123 13.08 5.11 4.93
C LEU A 123 13.07 5.43 3.43
N ASP A 124 14.23 5.49 2.78
CA ASP A 124 14.40 5.77 1.35
C ASP A 124 14.23 4.53 0.44
N LYS A 125 14.02 3.36 1.03
CA LYS A 125 13.84 2.07 0.32
C LYS A 125 12.41 1.56 0.41
N PHE A 126 11.44 2.43 0.69
CA PHE A 126 10.04 2.05 0.69
C PHE A 126 9.66 1.47 -0.69
N PRO A 127 9.04 0.27 -0.76
CA PRO A 127 8.76 -0.40 -2.02
C PRO A 127 7.93 0.47 -2.97
N SER A 128 8.34 0.48 -4.24
CA SER A 128 7.59 1.12 -5.30
C SER A 128 6.34 0.32 -5.69
N LEU A 129 5.41 0.99 -6.39
CA LEU A 129 4.24 0.35 -6.97
C LEU A 129 4.62 -0.86 -7.85
N GLU A 130 5.63 -0.71 -8.71
CA GLU A 130 6.09 -1.78 -9.61
C GLU A 130 6.65 -2.99 -8.85
N GLU A 131 7.38 -2.77 -7.76
CA GLU A 131 7.91 -3.85 -6.92
C GLU A 131 6.80 -4.63 -6.22
N LEU A 132 5.81 -3.95 -5.63
CA LEU A 132 4.70 -4.65 -4.98
C LEU A 132 3.80 -5.38 -5.99
N ILE A 133 3.62 -4.83 -7.18
CA ILE A 133 2.98 -5.53 -8.31
C ILE A 133 3.72 -6.81 -8.64
N ALA A 134 5.03 -6.73 -8.84
CA ALA A 134 5.85 -7.87 -9.20
C ALA A 134 5.77 -8.98 -8.12
N ARG A 135 5.86 -8.61 -6.84
CA ARG A 135 5.72 -9.55 -5.72
C ARG A 135 4.33 -10.19 -5.69
N TYR A 136 3.27 -9.39 -5.82
CA TYR A 136 1.88 -9.86 -5.80
C TYR A 136 1.60 -10.87 -6.92
N TYR A 137 2.01 -10.57 -8.16
CA TYR A 137 1.79 -11.48 -9.29
C TYR A 137 2.74 -12.69 -9.32
N ALA A 138 3.94 -12.58 -8.75
CA ALA A 138 4.84 -13.71 -8.63
C ALA A 138 4.21 -14.83 -7.78
N GLU A 139 3.59 -14.48 -6.65
CA GLU A 139 2.96 -15.47 -5.78
C GLU A 139 1.68 -16.05 -6.39
N LEU A 140 0.84 -15.22 -7.03
CA LEU A 140 -0.38 -15.69 -7.70
C LEU A 140 -0.11 -16.71 -8.82
N ASN A 141 1.04 -16.62 -9.48
CA ASN A 141 1.45 -17.54 -10.55
C ASN A 141 2.29 -18.72 -10.04
N GLY A 142 2.32 -18.99 -8.73
CA GLY A 142 3.10 -20.07 -8.13
C GLY A 142 4.61 -19.92 -8.34
N GLY A 143 5.12 -18.69 -8.33
CA GLY A 143 6.54 -18.38 -8.53
C GLY A 143 7.02 -18.37 -9.99
N THR A 144 6.13 -18.60 -10.96
CA THR A 144 6.48 -18.45 -12.38
C THR A 144 6.38 -16.99 -12.80
N LEU A 145 7.52 -16.29 -12.78
CA LEU A 145 7.68 -14.93 -13.30
C LEU A 145 7.41 -14.90 -14.82
N THR A 146 6.14 -14.81 -15.21
CA THR A 146 5.82 -14.30 -16.54
C THR A 146 6.04 -12.80 -16.46
N ILE A 147 7.17 -12.32 -16.96
CA ILE A 147 7.50 -10.89 -17.06
C ILE A 147 6.27 -10.18 -17.64
N LEU A 148 5.52 -9.48 -16.79
CA LEU A 148 4.42 -8.63 -17.22
C LEU A 148 5.06 -7.47 -17.98
N ARG A 149 4.98 -7.56 -19.31
CA ARG A 149 5.31 -6.45 -20.21
C ARG A 149 4.47 -5.23 -19.83
N PRO A 150 4.98 -4.00 -20.02
CA PRO A 150 4.28 -2.79 -19.64
C PRO A 150 2.86 -2.77 -20.20
N ILE A 151 1.94 -2.42 -19.30
CA ILE A 151 0.48 -2.31 -19.39
C ILE A 151 0.01 -1.36 -20.51
N ASN A 152 0.29 -1.71 -21.77
CA ASN A 152 -0.29 -1.06 -22.95
C ASN A 152 -0.94 -2.02 -23.95
N LYS A 153 -1.18 -3.28 -23.58
CA LYS A 153 -2.04 -4.18 -24.38
C LYS A 153 -2.93 -5.04 -23.50
N ILE A 154 -4.23 -4.79 -23.60
CA ILE A 154 -5.28 -5.69 -23.15
C ILE A 154 -5.11 -7.01 -23.91
N VAL A 155 -4.86 -8.11 -23.18
CA VAL A 155 -4.98 -9.47 -23.72
C VAL A 155 -6.22 -10.08 -23.07
N ILE A 156 -7.33 -10.11 -23.82
CA ILE A 156 -8.52 -10.85 -23.41
C ILE A 156 -8.23 -12.33 -23.71
N GLN A 157 -8.23 -13.16 -22.67
CA GLN A 157 -8.10 -14.60 -22.83
C GLN A 157 -9.49 -15.18 -23.15
N GLN A 158 -9.73 -15.50 -24.42
CA GLN A 158 -10.76 -16.47 -24.82
C GLN A 158 -10.13 -17.47 -25.78
N GLY A 159 -10.19 -18.76 -25.41
CA GLY A 159 -10.07 -19.89 -26.33
C GLY A 159 -8.79 -19.96 -27.18
N CYS A 160 -7.76 -20.61 -26.63
CA CYS A 160 -6.74 -21.41 -27.32
C CYS A 160 -6.57 -21.25 -28.85
N VAL A 161 -6.11 -20.10 -29.38
CA VAL A 161 -5.24 -19.99 -30.58
C VAL A 161 -4.50 -18.64 -30.52
N LEU A 162 -3.16 -18.66 -30.63
CA LEU A 162 -2.34 -17.44 -30.77
C LEU A 162 -2.42 -16.94 -32.22
N HIS A 163 -3.09 -15.82 -32.46
CA HIS A 163 -2.92 -15.03 -33.69
C HIS A 163 -2.36 -13.65 -33.32
N THR A 164 -1.21 -13.29 -33.88
CA THR A 164 -0.64 -11.94 -33.85
C THR A 164 -1.33 -11.08 -34.90
N LEU A 165 -2.10 -10.07 -34.47
CA LEU A 165 -2.54 -8.98 -35.34
C LEU A 165 -1.56 -7.80 -35.20
N SER A 166 -0.81 -7.52 -36.27
CA SER A 166 -0.09 -6.26 -36.44
C SER A 166 -1.10 -5.17 -36.79
N LEU A 167 -1.24 -4.17 -35.90
CA LEU A 167 -1.84 -2.89 -36.26
C LEU A 167 -0.72 -2.02 -36.82
N ASP A 168 -0.66 -1.95 -38.15
CA ASP A 168 0.21 -1.03 -38.86
C ASP A 168 -0.26 0.41 -38.59
N LEU A 169 0.47 1.12 -37.74
CA LEU A 169 0.35 2.57 -37.62
C LEU A 169 1.40 3.20 -38.54
N THR A 170 1.03 3.47 -39.79
CA THR A 170 1.80 4.35 -40.66
C THR A 170 1.71 5.80 -40.16
N PRO A 171 2.83 6.54 -40.01
CA PRO A 171 2.79 7.95 -39.64
C PRO A 171 2.27 8.83 -40.77
N TRP A 172 1.41 9.80 -40.41
CA TRP A 172 1.02 10.91 -41.28
C TRP A 172 2.23 11.83 -41.51
N VAL A 173 2.72 11.89 -42.74
CA VAL A 173 3.67 12.92 -43.18
C VAL A 173 2.85 14.12 -43.67
N GLN A 174 3.08 15.29 -43.06
CA GLN A 174 2.55 16.57 -43.49
C GLN A 174 3.08 16.95 -44.88
N LYS A 175 2.17 17.35 -45.76
CA LYS A 175 2.40 18.27 -46.88
C LYS A 175 1.27 19.29 -46.90
#